data_AF-A0A2W2CKY6-F1
#
_entry.id   AF-A0A2W2CKY6-F1
#
_cell.length_a   1.000
_cell.length_b   1.000
_cell.length_c   1.000
_cell.angle_alpha   90.00
_cell.angle_beta   90.00
_cell.angle_gamma   90.00
#
_symmetry.space_group_name_H-M   'P 1'
#
loop_
_entity.id
_entity.type
_entity.pdbx_description
1 polymer ?
#
loop_
_entity_poly.entity_id
_entity_poly.type
_entity_poly.pdbx_seq_one_letter_code
_entity_poly.pdbx_strand_id
1 'polypeptide(L)'
;MALSASRQHLALAGSALGAVGLAVLVAGGFDPLADAAAPEVPPLTAGETVDLGPVTITPERLRVVDELPGISEGDDETRVLALVATVTATGTTTEYGSMLSGSVALDGVPGVPAGGGAEDGPVPAGDVYVMADGTRLDAVQPGLEYEVALVWEQDSRADVPESARLVLVGRTLRESSIDHTMEWLDPAPIVAGDLEVTAPSAEDS
;
A
#
# COMPACT_ATOMS: atom_id res chain seq x y z
N MET A 1 2.84 86.15 3.98
CA MET A 1 2.48 85.80 5.36
C MET A 1 2.83 84.33 5.56
N ALA A 2 3.80 84.06 6.44
CA ALA A 2 4.25 82.72 6.82
C ALA A 2 3.47 82.23 8.05
N LEU A 3 3.36 80.90 8.21
CA LEU A 3 3.21 80.10 9.45
C LEU A 3 3.18 78.62 8.98
N SER A 4 4.31 77.90 8.99
CA SER A 4 4.94 77.20 10.12
C SER A 4 4.18 75.96 10.66
N ALA A 5 4.78 74.81 10.35
CA ALA A 5 5.06 73.64 11.20
C ALA A 5 3.95 72.71 11.77
N SER A 6 4.09 71.45 11.33
CA SER A 6 4.23 70.23 12.13
C SER A 6 3.02 69.65 12.87
N ARG A 7 2.60 68.46 12.45
CA ARG A 7 2.61 67.26 13.32
C ARG A 7 2.61 65.99 12.47
N GLN A 8 3.64 65.19 12.75
CA GLN A 8 3.87 63.85 12.26
C GLN A 8 2.78 62.93 12.81
N HIS A 9 2.20 62.07 11.96
CA HIS A 9 1.79 60.73 12.38
C HIS A 9 2.22 59.75 11.30
N LEU A 10 3.45 59.25 11.49
CA LEU A 10 3.88 57.96 10.98
C LEU A 10 2.99 56.91 11.65
N ALA A 11 2.21 56.17 10.86
CA ALA A 11 1.77 54.84 11.25
C ALA A 11 2.36 53.87 10.22
N LEU A 12 3.34 53.12 10.69
CA LEU A 12 3.95 51.98 10.03
C LEU A 12 2.90 50.89 9.75
N ALA A 13 3.32 49.97 8.87
CA ALA A 13 2.85 48.60 8.64
C ALA A 13 1.88 48.45 7.46
N GLY A 14 2.16 47.64 6.45
CA GLY A 14 3.27 46.71 6.27
C GLY A 14 3.41 46.31 4.81
N SER A 15 4.66 46.23 4.37
CA SER A 15 5.05 45.57 3.14
C SER A 15 5.07 44.07 3.39
N ALA A 16 4.29 43.30 2.62
CA ALA A 16 4.54 41.87 2.42
C ALA A 16 4.31 41.55 0.95
N LEU A 17 5.39 41.68 0.19
CA LEU A 17 5.58 41.09 -1.13
C LEU A 17 5.45 39.56 -0.98
N GLY A 18 4.31 39.00 -1.40
CA GLY A 18 4.15 37.56 -1.60
C GLY A 18 4.81 37.18 -2.93
N ALA A 19 6.00 36.61 -2.85
CA ALA A 19 6.76 36.16 -4.01
C ALA A 19 6.01 35.04 -4.76
N VAL A 20 5.62 35.32 -6.00
CA VAL A 20 5.23 34.29 -6.98
C VAL A 20 6.53 33.63 -7.46
N GLY A 21 6.90 32.52 -6.82
CA GLY A 21 7.99 31.66 -7.27
C GLY A 21 7.52 30.79 -8.43
N LEU A 22 7.67 31.30 -9.65
CA LEU A 22 7.54 30.51 -10.88
C LEU A 22 8.77 29.60 -10.99
N ALA A 23 8.63 28.32 -10.64
CA ALA A 23 9.69 27.35 -10.81
C ALA A 23 9.89 27.08 -12.32
N VAL A 24 11.06 27.48 -12.84
CA VAL A 24 11.51 27.18 -14.19
C VAL A 24 11.87 25.69 -14.25
N LEU A 25 11.12 24.92 -15.04
CA LEU A 25 11.49 23.56 -15.43
C LEU A 25 12.77 23.65 -16.28
N VAL A 26 13.89 23.23 -15.72
CA VAL A 26 15.13 23.02 -16.47
C VAL A 26 14.92 21.83 -17.39
N ALA A 27 14.95 22.07 -18.69
CA ALA A 27 14.95 21.04 -19.72
C ALA A 27 16.21 20.16 -19.57
N GLY A 28 16.04 18.97 -18.97
CA GLY A 28 17.03 17.90 -19.00
C GLY A 28 17.03 17.24 -20.38
N GLY A 29 18.22 17.09 -20.98
CA GLY A 29 18.40 16.45 -22.27
C GLY A 29 17.92 15.00 -22.27
N PHE A 30 17.25 14.60 -23.35
CA PHE A 30 16.85 13.23 -23.60
C PHE A 30 18.11 12.42 -23.96
N ASP A 31 18.63 11.63 -23.02
CA ASP A 31 19.67 10.63 -23.30
C ASP A 31 19.00 9.27 -23.49
N PRO A 32 18.88 8.76 -24.73
CA PRO A 32 18.22 7.49 -25.01
C PRO A 32 19.05 6.26 -24.58
N LEU A 33 20.25 6.45 -24.01
CA LEU A 33 21.13 5.39 -23.51
C LEU A 33 21.37 5.42 -21.99
N ALA A 34 20.75 6.35 -21.26
CA ALA A 34 20.69 6.21 -19.82
C ALA A 34 19.80 5.02 -19.52
N ASP A 35 20.38 3.91 -19.02
CA ASP A 35 19.63 2.90 -18.30
C ASP A 35 18.79 3.65 -17.27
N ALA A 36 17.48 3.73 -17.53
CA ALA A 36 16.55 4.30 -16.59
C ALA A 36 16.62 3.39 -15.37
N ALA A 37 17.39 3.80 -14.36
CA ALA A 37 17.40 3.13 -13.08
C ALA A 37 15.93 2.93 -12.69
N ALA A 38 15.55 1.68 -12.47
CA ALA A 38 14.20 1.37 -12.02
C ALA A 38 13.88 2.31 -10.86
N PRO A 39 12.71 2.96 -10.85
CA PRO A 39 12.37 3.91 -9.80
C PRO A 39 12.59 3.23 -8.45
N GLU A 40 13.43 3.85 -7.62
CA GLU A 40 13.77 3.30 -6.31
C GLU A 40 12.48 3.27 -5.48
N VAL A 41 12.01 2.07 -5.16
CA VAL A 41 10.81 1.87 -4.35
C VAL A 41 11.16 2.18 -2.89
N PRO A 42 10.50 3.17 -2.25
CA PRO A 42 10.74 3.50 -0.85
C PRO A 42 10.59 2.31 0.10
N PRO A 43 11.33 2.30 1.23
CA PRO A 43 11.22 1.23 2.23
C PRO A 43 9.87 1.26 2.95
N LEU A 44 9.36 0.07 3.27
CA LEU A 44 8.16 -0.11 4.10
C LEU A 44 8.52 -0.12 5.59
N THR A 45 7.73 0.60 6.39
CA THR A 45 7.80 0.57 7.87
C THR A 45 6.53 -0.08 8.42
N ALA A 46 6.66 -1.12 9.22
CA ALA A 46 5.51 -1.72 9.91
C ALA A 46 4.80 -0.68 10.81
N GLY A 47 3.47 -0.68 10.78
CA GLY A 47 2.62 0.24 11.54
C GLY A 47 2.48 1.63 10.92
N GLU A 48 3.15 1.91 9.79
CA GLU A 48 2.96 3.17 9.05
C GLU A 48 1.82 3.03 8.04
N THR A 49 0.89 3.99 8.03
CA THR A 49 -0.20 4.02 7.06
C THR A 49 0.31 4.44 5.68
N VAL A 50 -0.02 3.64 4.67
CA VAL A 50 0.34 3.86 3.27
C VAL A 50 -0.92 4.07 2.45
N ASP A 51 -0.95 5.13 1.64
CA ASP A 51 -2.02 5.40 0.68
C ASP A 51 -1.73 4.66 -0.63
N LEU A 52 -2.60 3.70 -0.98
CA LEU A 52 -2.48 2.92 -2.22
C LEU A 52 -3.28 3.52 -3.37
N GLY A 53 -4.04 4.60 -3.14
CA GLY A 53 -5.04 5.12 -4.07
C GLY A 53 -6.45 4.78 -3.60
N PRO A 54 -7.02 3.59 -3.92
CA PRO A 54 -8.39 3.22 -3.54
C PRO A 54 -8.56 3.01 -2.03
N VAL A 55 -7.49 2.63 -1.34
CA VAL A 55 -7.49 2.31 0.09
C VAL A 55 -6.22 2.84 0.75
N THR A 56 -6.31 3.16 2.04
CA THR A 56 -5.15 3.24 2.92
C THR A 56 -4.98 1.91 3.64
N ILE A 57 -3.74 1.46 3.79
CA ILE A 57 -3.40 0.25 4.55
C ILE A 57 -2.34 0.57 5.61
N THR A 58 -2.48 0.00 6.80
CA THR A 58 -1.45 0.01 7.85
C THR A 58 -1.02 -1.44 8.08
N PRO A 59 0.08 -1.92 7.46
CA PRO A 59 0.57 -3.28 7.65
C PRO A 59 1.23 -3.40 9.02
N GLU A 60 0.81 -4.37 9.84
CA GLU A 60 1.28 -4.47 11.22
C GLU A 60 2.31 -5.59 11.39
N ARG A 61 1.96 -6.81 10.97
CA ARG A 61 2.76 -8.00 11.25
C ARG A 61 2.40 -9.16 10.34
N LEU A 62 3.39 -9.99 10.00
CA LEU A 62 3.19 -11.25 9.29
C LEU A 62 3.22 -12.42 10.28
N ARG A 63 2.35 -13.41 10.08
CA ARG A 63 2.21 -14.59 10.94
C ARG A 63 2.08 -15.85 10.10
N VAL A 64 2.58 -16.96 10.63
CA VAL A 64 2.23 -18.28 10.12
C VAL A 64 1.03 -18.81 10.90
N VAL A 65 0.07 -19.36 10.18
CA VAL A 65 -1.13 -20.00 10.73
C VAL A 65 -1.24 -21.39 10.12
N ASP A 66 -1.47 -22.39 10.97
CA ASP A 66 -1.50 -23.79 10.54
C ASP A 66 -2.82 -24.12 9.81
N GLU A 67 -3.95 -23.56 10.28
CA GLU A 67 -5.27 -23.81 9.68
C GLU A 67 -6.12 -22.55 9.64
N LEU A 68 -6.82 -22.36 8.51
CA LEU A 68 -7.85 -21.33 8.35
C LEU A 68 -9.06 -22.01 7.68
N PRO A 69 -10.18 -22.20 8.40
CA PRO A 69 -11.35 -22.89 7.87
C PRO A 69 -11.86 -22.23 6.58
N GLY A 70 -11.89 -23.01 5.49
CA GLY A 70 -12.31 -22.55 4.17
C GLY A 70 -11.20 -21.93 3.29
N ILE A 71 -9.94 -21.91 3.76
CA ILE A 71 -8.74 -21.55 2.99
C ILE A 71 -7.77 -22.73 2.95
N SER A 72 -7.25 -23.14 4.10
CA SER A 72 -6.47 -24.36 4.24
C SER A 72 -7.29 -25.32 5.09
N GLU A 73 -7.81 -26.39 4.48
CA GLU A 73 -8.49 -27.48 5.18
C GLU A 73 -7.48 -28.41 5.85
N GLY A 74 -6.48 -27.87 6.56
CA GLY A 74 -5.52 -28.62 7.37
C GLY A 74 -4.88 -29.80 6.63
N ASP A 75 -4.62 -29.66 5.33
CA ASP A 75 -3.77 -30.64 4.66
C ASP A 75 -2.34 -30.44 5.15
N ASP A 76 -1.65 -31.53 5.50
CA ASP A 76 -0.27 -31.48 5.98
C ASP A 76 0.71 -30.89 4.93
N GLU A 77 0.21 -30.50 3.75
CA GLU A 77 0.97 -30.03 2.60
C GLU A 77 0.99 -28.50 2.47
N THR A 78 0.09 -27.78 3.16
CA THR A 78 -0.07 -26.34 3.03
C THR A 78 -0.20 -25.65 4.38
N ARG A 79 0.50 -24.53 4.54
CA ARG A 79 0.33 -23.60 5.67
C ARG A 79 -0.01 -22.21 5.15
N VAL A 80 -0.50 -21.35 6.02
CA VAL A 80 -0.92 -20.00 5.64
C VAL A 80 0.03 -18.95 6.21
N LEU A 81 0.47 -18.02 5.35
CA LEU A 81 1.04 -16.75 5.78
C LEU A 81 -0.07 -15.71 5.83
N ALA A 82 -0.23 -15.03 6.95
CA ALA A 82 -1.26 -14.03 7.18
C ALA A 82 -0.65 -12.68 7.57
N LEU A 83 -0.87 -11.65 6.76
CA LEU A 83 -0.56 -10.26 7.08
C LEU A 83 -1.75 -9.66 7.83
N VAL A 84 -1.53 -9.26 9.07
CA VAL A 84 -2.50 -8.46 9.82
C VAL A 84 -2.29 -6.99 9.44
N ALA A 85 -3.37 -6.33 9.04
CA ALA A 85 -3.35 -4.94 8.65
C ALA A 85 -4.68 -4.25 8.95
N THR A 86 -4.63 -2.93 9.11
CA THR A 86 -5.82 -2.07 9.14
C THR A 86 -6.04 -1.44 7.77
N VAL A 87 -7.27 -1.48 7.23
CA VAL A 87 -7.62 -0.97 5.90
C VAL A 87 -8.83 -0.05 5.95
N THR A 88 -8.80 1.04 5.17
CA THR A 88 -9.94 1.96 4.98
C THR A 88 -9.99 2.41 3.52
N ALA A 89 -11.20 2.53 2.94
CA ALA A 89 -11.36 3.12 1.62
C ALA A 89 -11.14 4.64 1.65
N THR A 90 -10.44 5.20 0.66
CA THR A 90 -10.10 6.64 0.59
C THR A 90 -11.23 7.49 0.00
N GLY A 91 -12.09 6.87 -0.81
CA GLY A 91 -13.14 7.55 -1.57
C GLY A 91 -14.54 7.48 -0.95
N THR A 92 -15.54 7.89 -1.73
CA THR A 92 -16.97 7.80 -1.38
C THR A 92 -17.69 6.61 -2.02
N THR A 93 -16.94 5.73 -2.69
CA THR A 93 -17.47 4.57 -3.41
C THR A 93 -16.88 3.30 -2.81
N THR A 94 -17.68 2.24 -2.81
CA THR A 94 -17.25 0.90 -2.40
C THR A 94 -16.13 0.40 -3.31
N GLU A 95 -15.02 -0.04 -2.73
CA GLU A 95 -13.93 -0.68 -3.44
C GLU A 95 -14.02 -2.20 -3.33
N TYR A 96 -13.55 -2.92 -4.34
CA TYR A 96 -13.59 -4.38 -4.35
C TYR A 96 -12.50 -5.00 -3.48
N GLY A 97 -12.81 -6.06 -2.74
CA GLY A 97 -11.84 -6.82 -1.94
C GLY A 97 -10.72 -7.43 -2.79
N SER A 98 -11.02 -7.83 -4.02
CA SER A 98 -10.01 -8.30 -4.99
C SER A 98 -9.02 -7.22 -5.43
N MET A 99 -9.43 -5.94 -5.39
CA MET A 99 -8.51 -4.84 -5.63
C MET A 99 -7.52 -4.71 -4.48
N LEU A 100 -7.99 -4.83 -3.24
CA LEU A 100 -7.15 -4.85 -2.04
C LEU A 100 -6.18 -6.03 -2.06
N SER A 101 -6.65 -7.26 -2.32
CA SER A 101 -5.79 -8.45 -2.35
C SER A 101 -4.72 -8.34 -3.46
N GLY A 102 -5.09 -7.82 -4.62
CA GLY A 102 -4.16 -7.50 -5.70
C GLY A 102 -3.28 -6.26 -5.47
N SER A 103 -3.39 -5.57 -4.32
CA SER A 103 -2.52 -4.43 -3.96
C SER A 103 -1.40 -4.81 -2.99
N VAL A 104 -1.43 -6.02 -2.47
CA VAL A 104 -0.52 -6.46 -1.41
C VAL A 104 0.10 -7.77 -1.85
N ALA A 105 1.42 -7.80 -1.97
CA ALA A 105 2.13 -8.95 -2.52
C ALA A 105 3.35 -9.33 -1.69
N LEU A 106 3.68 -10.62 -1.68
CA LEU A 106 4.93 -11.16 -1.14
C LEU A 106 5.91 -11.41 -2.27
N ASP A 107 7.16 -11.00 -2.08
CA ASP A 107 8.21 -11.18 -3.08
C ASP A 107 9.30 -12.14 -2.58
N GLY A 108 9.66 -13.13 -3.40
CA GLY A 108 10.74 -14.07 -3.13
C GLY A 108 10.52 -15.01 -1.92
N VAL A 109 9.28 -15.24 -1.50
CA VAL A 109 8.98 -16.11 -0.36
C VAL A 109 8.96 -17.59 -0.79
N PRO A 110 9.84 -18.45 -0.25
CA PRO A 110 9.90 -19.87 -0.63
C PRO A 110 8.58 -20.60 -0.37
N GLY A 111 8.14 -21.44 -1.31
CA GLY A 111 6.93 -22.24 -1.17
C GLY A 111 5.62 -21.50 -1.39
N VAL A 112 5.64 -20.17 -1.59
CA VAL A 112 4.45 -19.41 -2.04
C VAL A 112 4.41 -19.50 -3.58
N PRO A 113 3.38 -20.13 -4.17
CA PRO A 113 3.34 -20.34 -5.61
C PRO A 113 3.11 -19.02 -6.35
N ALA A 114 3.90 -18.78 -7.39
CA ALA A 114 3.71 -17.60 -8.21
C ALA A 114 2.39 -17.70 -8.99
N GLY A 115 1.47 -16.77 -8.71
CA GLY A 115 0.15 -16.75 -9.33
C GLY A 115 0.25 -16.51 -10.85
N GLY A 116 -0.47 -17.30 -11.64
CA GLY A 116 -0.76 -16.96 -13.04
C GLY A 116 0.37 -17.13 -14.06
N GLY A 117 1.45 -17.87 -13.74
CA GLY A 117 2.44 -18.33 -14.73
C GLY A 117 3.64 -17.40 -14.97
N ALA A 118 3.81 -16.35 -14.16
CA ALA A 118 5.09 -15.67 -14.04
C ALA A 118 5.93 -16.44 -13.01
N GLU A 119 7.01 -17.09 -13.41
CA GLU A 119 7.84 -17.88 -12.48
C GLU A 119 8.65 -16.99 -11.52
N ASP A 120 8.79 -15.69 -11.83
CA ASP A 120 9.53 -14.70 -11.04
C ASP A 120 8.73 -13.39 -10.92
N GLY A 121 8.16 -13.12 -9.74
CA GLY A 121 7.54 -11.83 -9.42
C GLY A 121 6.77 -11.83 -8.10
N PRO A 122 6.42 -10.64 -7.56
CA PRO A 122 5.62 -10.53 -6.35
C PRO A 122 4.27 -11.24 -6.49
N VAL A 123 3.93 -12.06 -5.50
CA VAL A 123 2.71 -12.86 -5.45
C VAL A 123 1.64 -12.11 -4.66
N PRO A 124 0.52 -11.70 -5.27
CA PRO A 124 -0.55 -11.01 -4.55
C PRO A 124 -1.20 -11.92 -3.50
N ALA A 125 -1.81 -11.32 -2.47
CA ALA A 125 -2.62 -12.06 -1.52
C ALA A 125 -3.75 -12.79 -2.26
N GLY A 126 -3.99 -14.05 -1.91
CA GLY A 126 -5.08 -14.83 -2.48
C GLY A 126 -6.43 -14.28 -2.04
N ASP A 127 -6.58 -14.12 -0.73
CA ASP A 127 -7.83 -13.72 -0.09
C ASP A 127 -7.59 -12.76 1.08
N VAL A 128 -8.68 -12.08 1.49
CA VAL A 128 -8.69 -11.13 2.60
C VAL A 128 -9.85 -11.48 3.52
N TYR A 129 -9.56 -11.56 4.82
CA TYR A 129 -10.52 -11.92 5.86
C TYR A 129 -10.66 -10.80 6.88
N VAL A 130 -11.88 -10.54 7.33
CA VAL A 130 -12.14 -9.63 8.45
C VAL A 130 -11.81 -10.35 9.75
N MET A 131 -10.92 -9.78 10.56
CA MET A 131 -10.46 -10.41 11.80
C MET A 131 -11.56 -10.57 12.86
N ALA A 132 -12.55 -9.68 12.83
CA ALA A 132 -13.63 -9.66 13.82
C ALA A 132 -14.56 -10.89 13.75
N ASP A 133 -14.75 -11.47 12.57
CA ASP A 133 -15.72 -12.56 12.36
C ASP A 133 -15.23 -13.67 11.41
N GLY A 134 -14.02 -13.56 10.86
CA GLY A 134 -13.44 -14.54 9.95
C GLY A 134 -14.11 -14.60 8.57
N THR A 135 -14.96 -13.63 8.22
CA THR A 135 -15.60 -13.61 6.90
C THR A 135 -14.67 -13.05 5.83
N ARG A 136 -14.81 -13.55 4.60
CA ARG A 136 -14.09 -13.00 3.44
C ARG A 136 -14.55 -11.57 3.18
N LEU A 137 -13.61 -10.66 3.04
CA LEU A 137 -13.87 -9.26 2.70
C LEU A 137 -14.01 -9.10 1.19
N ASP A 138 -15.24 -9.10 0.68
CA ASP A 138 -15.50 -8.91 -0.75
C ASP A 138 -15.55 -7.43 -1.17
N ALA A 139 -15.72 -6.51 -0.21
CA ALA A 139 -15.87 -5.09 -0.47
C ALA A 139 -15.39 -4.23 0.71
N VAL A 140 -14.64 -3.17 0.42
CA VAL A 140 -14.21 -2.15 1.38
C VAL A 140 -15.16 -0.95 1.26
N GLN A 141 -15.98 -0.73 2.29
CA GLN A 141 -16.96 0.37 2.28
C GLN A 141 -16.33 1.68 2.75
N PRO A 142 -16.69 2.82 2.15
CA PRO A 142 -16.33 4.15 2.62
C PRO A 142 -16.71 4.40 4.08
N GLY A 143 -15.78 4.99 4.83
CA GLY A 143 -16.01 5.40 6.22
C GLY A 143 -16.03 4.25 7.24
N LEU A 144 -15.71 3.03 6.82
CA LEU A 144 -15.46 1.90 7.72
C LEU A 144 -13.97 1.54 7.72
N GLU A 145 -13.47 1.26 8.92
CA GLU A 145 -12.14 0.72 9.14
C GLU A 145 -12.27 -0.80 9.37
N TYR A 146 -11.39 -1.56 8.73
CA TYR A 146 -11.37 -3.02 8.80
C TYR A 146 -10.01 -3.49 9.31
N GLU A 147 -10.00 -4.27 10.39
CA GLU A 147 -8.84 -5.10 10.74
C GLU A 147 -8.94 -6.40 9.93
N VAL A 148 -7.93 -6.67 9.11
CA VAL A 148 -7.96 -7.76 8.13
C VAL A 148 -6.72 -8.65 8.22
N ALA A 149 -6.90 -9.91 7.82
CA ALA A 149 -5.83 -10.83 7.47
C ALA A 149 -5.79 -11.00 5.95
N LEU A 150 -4.69 -10.59 5.31
CA LEU A 150 -4.41 -10.91 3.92
C LEU A 150 -3.56 -12.19 3.88
N VAL A 151 -3.97 -13.18 3.08
CA VAL A 151 -3.43 -14.53 3.19
C VAL A 151 -2.76 -15.04 1.91
N TRP A 152 -1.70 -15.83 2.11
CA TRP A 152 -1.02 -16.60 1.08
C TRP A 152 -0.89 -18.04 1.53
N GLU A 153 -1.17 -18.97 0.61
CA GLU A 153 -0.83 -20.38 0.79
C GLU A 153 0.67 -20.58 0.55
N GLN A 154 1.30 -21.35 1.44
CA GLN A 154 2.70 -21.71 1.36
C GLN A 154 2.84 -23.22 1.51
N ASP A 155 3.64 -23.86 0.65
CA ASP A 155 4.00 -25.27 0.81
C ASP A 155 4.61 -25.51 2.21
N SER A 156 4.01 -26.43 2.97
CA SER A 156 4.41 -26.75 4.33
C SER A 156 5.83 -27.36 4.41
N ARG A 157 6.35 -27.88 3.29
CA ARG A 157 7.70 -28.46 3.16
C ARG A 157 8.77 -27.40 2.96
N ALA A 158 8.42 -26.18 2.55
CA ALA A 158 9.36 -25.07 2.51
C ALA A 158 9.75 -24.66 3.93
N ASP A 159 10.89 -24.00 4.12
CA ASP A 159 11.21 -23.40 5.42
C ASP A 159 10.34 -22.17 5.68
N VAL A 160 9.94 -21.95 6.93
CA VAL A 160 9.31 -20.69 7.34
C VAL A 160 10.40 -19.62 7.38
N PRO A 161 10.31 -18.54 6.58
CA PRO A 161 11.33 -17.51 6.60
C PRO A 161 11.23 -16.69 7.90
N GLU A 162 12.35 -16.19 8.41
CA GLU A 162 12.36 -15.26 9.56
C GLU A 162 11.75 -13.90 9.20
N SER A 163 11.87 -13.52 7.93
CA SER A 163 11.32 -12.28 7.36
C SER A 163 10.82 -12.49 5.94
N ALA A 164 9.76 -11.80 5.54
CA ALA A 164 9.24 -11.83 4.18
C ALA A 164 9.14 -10.41 3.61
N ARG A 165 9.52 -10.26 2.33
CA ARG A 165 9.46 -8.97 1.63
C ARG A 165 8.03 -8.69 1.20
N LEU A 166 7.42 -7.69 1.83
CA LEU A 166 6.11 -7.18 1.46
C LEU A 166 6.26 -6.07 0.41
N VAL A 167 5.44 -6.12 -0.62
CA VAL A 167 5.33 -5.11 -1.68
C VAL A 167 3.92 -4.57 -1.68
N LEU A 168 3.77 -3.25 -1.50
CA LEU A 168 2.49 -2.57 -1.64
C LEU A 168 2.41 -1.89 -3.00
N VAL A 169 1.31 -2.17 -3.69
CA VAL A 169 1.05 -1.73 -5.06
C VAL A 169 -0.06 -0.68 -5.04
N GLY A 170 0.29 0.53 -5.45
CA GLY A 170 -0.64 1.63 -5.59
C GLY A 170 -1.30 1.67 -6.96
N ARG A 171 -2.39 2.45 -7.07
CA ARG A 171 -3.10 2.74 -8.33
C ARG A 171 -3.42 4.22 -8.43
N THR A 172 -3.55 4.70 -9.67
CA THR A 172 -3.91 6.08 -9.98
C THR A 172 -5.36 6.15 -10.46
N LEU A 173 -6.15 7.04 -9.86
CA LEU A 173 -7.50 7.34 -10.33
C LEU A 173 -7.42 8.18 -11.61
N ARG A 174 -7.89 7.63 -12.73
CA ARG A 174 -7.95 8.38 -14.00
C ARG A 174 -9.08 7.89 -14.88
N GLU A 175 -9.36 8.66 -15.92
CA GLU A 175 -10.29 8.25 -16.95
C GLU A 175 -9.72 7.06 -17.76
N SER A 176 -10.53 6.01 -17.90
CA SER A 176 -10.27 4.88 -18.79
C SER A 176 -10.34 5.34 -20.25
N SER A 177 -9.37 4.94 -21.06
CA SER A 177 -9.35 5.27 -22.49
C SER A 177 -10.31 4.43 -23.33
N ILE A 178 -10.94 3.42 -22.74
CA ILE A 178 -11.83 2.48 -23.44
C ILE A 178 -13.28 2.96 -23.37
N ASP A 179 -13.74 3.32 -22.18
CA ASP A 179 -15.14 3.63 -21.87
C ASP A 179 -15.35 4.99 -21.18
N HIS A 180 -14.27 5.75 -20.97
CA HIS A 180 -14.29 7.09 -20.39
C HIS A 180 -14.87 7.17 -18.96
N THR A 181 -14.82 6.06 -18.22
CA THR A 181 -15.19 6.01 -16.80
C THR A 181 -13.98 6.32 -15.92
N MET A 182 -14.21 6.86 -14.71
CA MET A 182 -13.14 7.08 -13.74
C MET A 182 -12.84 5.79 -13.00
N GLU A 183 -11.61 5.28 -13.14
CA GLU A 183 -11.19 3.99 -12.59
C GLU A 183 -9.81 4.07 -11.94
N TRP A 184 -9.56 3.19 -10.98
CA TRP A 184 -8.23 2.97 -10.39
C TRP A 184 -7.40 2.10 -11.33
N LEU A 185 -6.40 2.70 -11.96
CA LEU A 185 -5.57 2.07 -12.99
C LEU A 185 -4.09 2.14 -12.64
N ASP A 186 -3.25 1.62 -13.54
CA ASP A 186 -1.79 1.70 -13.49
C ASP A 186 -1.19 1.14 -12.19
N PRO A 187 -1.38 -0.17 -11.91
CA PRO A 187 -0.78 -0.79 -10.73
C PRO A 187 0.74 -0.69 -10.78
N ALA A 188 1.35 -0.12 -9.74
CA ALA A 188 2.79 -0.02 -9.60
C ALA A 188 3.23 -0.17 -8.12
N PRO A 189 4.37 -0.84 -7.84
CA PRO A 189 4.95 -0.84 -6.49
C PRO A 189 5.22 0.59 -6.01
N ILE A 190 4.76 0.93 -4.81
CA ILE A 190 4.96 2.25 -4.21
C ILE A 190 5.79 2.22 -2.94
N VAL A 191 5.78 1.10 -2.21
CA VAL A 191 6.68 0.83 -1.08
C VAL A 191 6.96 -0.67 -1.01
N ALA A 192 8.13 -1.05 -0.51
CA ALA A 192 8.48 -2.44 -0.26
C ALA A 192 9.45 -2.56 0.92
N GLY A 193 9.36 -3.65 1.67
CA GLY A 193 10.28 -3.89 2.79
C GLY A 193 10.03 -5.21 3.48
N ASP A 194 10.98 -5.62 4.30
CA ASP A 194 10.93 -6.88 5.02
C ASP A 194 10.11 -6.73 6.30
N LEU A 195 9.16 -7.65 6.49
CA LEU A 195 8.41 -7.81 7.74
C LEU A 195 8.84 -9.10 8.44
N GLU A 196 8.99 -9.04 9.76
CA GLU A 196 9.24 -10.22 10.58
C GLU A 196 8.05 -11.19 10.47
N VAL A 197 8.36 -12.47 10.28
CA VAL A 197 7.37 -13.55 10.28
C VAL A 197 7.45 -14.25 11.63
N THR A 198 6.37 -14.18 12.39
CA THR A 198 6.29 -14.93 13.66
C THR A 198 5.55 -16.24 13.42
N ALA A 199 6.17 -17.35 13.84
CA ALA A 199 5.59 -18.68 13.86
C ALA A 199 4.33 -18.75 14.76
N PRO A 200 3.44 -19.74 14.60
CA PRO A 200 2.33 -19.95 15.51
C PRO A 200 2.85 -20.11 16.95
N SER A 201 2.24 -19.37 17.88
CA SER A 201 2.50 -19.57 19.30
C SER A 201 1.99 -20.96 19.70
N ALA A 202 2.82 -21.76 20.36
CA ALA A 202 2.48 -23.13 20.80
C ALA A 202 1.36 -23.22 21.87
N GLU A 203 0.66 -22.12 22.16
CA GLU A 203 -0.34 -22.00 23.24
C GLU A 203 -1.79 -21.95 22.72
N ASP A 204 -2.02 -21.93 21.40
CA ASP A 204 -3.37 -21.83 20.79
C ASP A 204 -3.83 -23.11 20.06
N SER A 205 -3.22 -24.27 20.35
CA SER A 205 -3.67 -25.60 19.87
C SER A 205 -4.54 -26.35 20.88
#